data_AF-A0A524LSJ2-F1
#
_entry.id   AF-A0A524LSJ2-F1
#
_cell.length_a   1.000
_cell.length_b   1.000
_cell.length_c   1.000
_cell.angle_alpha   90.00
_cell.angle_beta   90.00
_cell.angle_gamma   90.00
#
_symmetry.space_group_name_H-M   'P 1'
#
loop_
_entity.id
_entity.type
_entity.pdbx_description
1 polymer ?
#
loop_
_entity_poly.entity_id
_entity_poly.type
_entity_poly.pdbx_seq_one_letter_code
_entity_poly.pdbx_strand_id
1 'polypeptide(L)'
;MRIYQLAYNDSLLWAATTFGLYSIDPGSGSIKFHTTRAAVSDYNLTAVAVVDDVVWMGGSYGVLYWDLSNDEWRSFPGLNFNAEIRDIAQTRNTIWFATNRGLLKYDRKRDYWRLFTQADGLISDNVFHVDPEGRDLWISTDKGITTFRWYRKSRLD
;
A
#
# COMPACT_ATOMS: atom_id res chain seq x y z
N MET A 1 10.52 7.74 -17.73
CA MET A 1 9.43 7.26 -16.85
C MET A 1 10.00 6.18 -15.96
N ARG A 2 9.90 6.32 -14.62
CA ARG A 2 10.32 5.27 -13.69
C ARG A 2 9.09 4.49 -13.24
N ILE A 3 9.19 3.17 -13.27
CA ILE A 3 8.24 2.25 -12.65
C ILE A 3 8.81 1.87 -11.28
N TYR A 4 8.01 2.01 -10.23
CA TYR A 4 8.44 1.70 -8.86
C TYR A 4 7.99 0.31 -8.42
N GLN A 5 6.73 -0.04 -8.71
CA GLN A 5 6.14 -1.31 -8.34
C GLN A 5 5.17 -1.77 -9.43
N LEU A 6 5.05 -3.08 -9.55
CA LEU A 6 4.08 -3.76 -10.38
C LEU A 6 3.16 -4.60 -9.49
N ALA A 7 1.88 -4.66 -9.86
CA ALA A 7 0.92 -5.58 -9.26
C ALA A 7 0.12 -6.25 -10.38
N TYR A 8 -0.21 -7.52 -10.23
CA TYR A 8 -0.96 -8.26 -11.24
C TYR A 8 -2.27 -8.78 -10.63
N ASN A 9 -3.37 -8.61 -11.34
CA ASN A 9 -4.58 -9.38 -11.12
C ASN A 9 -4.86 -10.23 -12.37
N ASP A 10 -5.86 -11.11 -12.30
CA ASP A 10 -6.13 -12.16 -13.30
C ASP A 10 -6.16 -11.71 -14.78
N SER A 11 -6.31 -10.39 -15.04
CA SER A 11 -6.38 -9.83 -16.39
C SER A 11 -5.38 -8.71 -16.68
N LEU A 12 -4.92 -7.96 -15.68
CA LEU A 12 -4.17 -6.72 -15.91
C LEU A 12 -2.91 -6.66 -15.04
N LEU A 13 -1.84 -6.17 -15.66
CA LEU A 13 -0.64 -5.71 -14.97
C LEU A 13 -0.78 -4.22 -14.67
N TRP A 14 -0.73 -3.88 -13.40
CA TRP A 14 -0.79 -2.53 -12.87
C TRP A 14 0.61 -2.01 -12.55
N ALA A 15 0.89 -0.77 -12.90
CA ALA A 15 2.19 -0.14 -12.68
C ALA A 15 2.04 1.18 -11.93
N ALA A 16 2.69 1.27 -10.76
CA ALA A 16 2.94 2.51 -10.06
C ALA A 16 4.12 3.24 -10.70
N THR A 17 3.88 4.47 -11.16
CA THR A 17 4.90 5.27 -11.86
C THR A 17 4.98 6.69 -11.32
N THR A 18 6.03 7.40 -11.74
CA THR A 18 6.19 8.85 -11.48
C THR A 18 5.01 9.70 -11.98
N PHE A 19 4.24 9.21 -12.95
CA PHE A 19 3.15 9.96 -13.58
C PHE A 19 1.76 9.49 -13.17
N GLY A 20 1.66 8.50 -12.27
CA GLY A 20 0.39 7.90 -11.90
C GLY A 20 0.32 6.41 -12.19
N LEU A 21 -0.91 5.92 -12.31
CA LEU A 21 -1.21 4.50 -12.46
C LEU A 21 -1.39 4.14 -13.93
N TYR A 22 -0.75 3.06 -14.36
CA TYR A 22 -1.01 2.44 -15.65
C TYR A 22 -1.57 1.03 -15.45
N SER A 23 -2.44 0.59 -16.36
CA SER A 23 -2.80 -0.81 -16.52
C SER A 23 -2.37 -1.29 -17.91
N ILE A 24 -1.86 -2.51 -17.97
CA ILE A 24 -1.36 -3.15 -19.18
C ILE A 24 -2.11 -4.47 -19.32
N ASP A 25 -2.75 -4.67 -20.48
CA ASP A 25 -3.29 -5.98 -20.87
C ASP A 25 -2.12 -6.82 -21.44
N PRO A 26 -1.70 -7.89 -20.76
CA PRO A 26 -0.56 -8.70 -21.22
C PRO A 26 -0.84 -9.45 -22.53
N GLY A 27 -2.11 -9.71 -22.87
CA GLY A 27 -2.50 -10.44 -24.08
C GLY A 27 -2.44 -9.57 -25.33
N SER A 28 -2.94 -8.33 -25.25
CA SER A 28 -2.94 -7.39 -26.37
C SER A 28 -1.75 -6.43 -26.38
N GLY A 29 -1.06 -6.26 -25.25
CA GLY A 29 -0.05 -5.22 -25.06
C GLY A 29 -0.64 -3.82 -24.89
N SER A 30 -1.96 -3.68 -24.80
CA SER A 30 -2.64 -2.39 -24.65
C SER A 30 -2.29 -1.75 -23.32
N ILE A 31 -1.91 -0.48 -23.34
CA ILE A 31 -1.56 0.31 -22.15
C ILE A 31 -2.62 1.39 -21.96
N LYS A 32 -3.18 1.46 -20.75
CA LYS A 32 -4.12 2.50 -20.33
C LYS A 32 -3.54 3.28 -19.16
N PHE A 33 -3.61 4.60 -19.26
CA PHE A 33 -3.25 5.52 -18.18
C PHE A 33 -4.49 5.88 -17.37
N HIS A 34 -4.36 5.88 -16.04
CA HIS A 34 -5.44 6.21 -15.11
C HIS A 34 -5.02 7.38 -14.22
N THR A 35 -5.74 8.50 -14.35
CA THR A 35 -5.63 9.62 -13.42
C THR A 35 -6.71 9.48 -12.36
N THR A 36 -6.36 9.72 -11.09
CA THR A 36 -7.39 9.75 -10.05
C THR A 36 -8.31 10.97 -10.27
N ARG A 37 -9.59 10.86 -9.91
CA ARG A 37 -10.61 11.87 -10.19
C ARG A 37 -10.54 13.10 -9.28
N ALA A 38 -9.83 13.00 -8.16
CA ALA A 38 -9.35 14.18 -7.44
C ALA A 38 -8.27 14.86 -8.31
N ALA A 39 -8.16 16.19 -8.30
CA ALA A 39 -7.17 16.92 -9.11
C ALA A 39 -5.72 16.56 -8.70
N VAL A 40 -5.20 15.49 -9.29
CA VAL A 40 -4.05 14.68 -8.86
C VAL A 40 -3.17 14.34 -10.07
N SER A 41 -3.07 15.25 -11.03
CA SER A 41 -2.21 15.06 -12.21
C SER A 41 -0.70 15.01 -11.90
N ASP A 42 -0.28 15.09 -10.63
CA ASP A 42 1.15 15.19 -10.21
C ASP A 42 1.59 14.13 -9.17
N TYR A 43 0.79 13.12 -8.87
CA TYR A 43 1.15 12.21 -7.76
C TYR A 43 2.09 11.09 -8.19
N ASN A 44 3.33 11.20 -7.72
CA ASN A 44 4.34 10.15 -7.79
C ASN A 44 3.88 8.90 -7.02
N LEU A 45 3.49 7.84 -7.74
CA LEU A 45 3.15 6.56 -7.16
C LEU A 45 4.41 5.73 -6.98
N THR A 46 4.68 5.37 -5.74
CA THR A 46 5.80 4.51 -5.34
C THR A 46 5.35 3.08 -5.10
N ALA A 47 4.06 2.86 -4.81
CA ALA A 47 3.53 1.55 -4.51
C ALA A 47 2.16 1.27 -5.11
N VAL A 48 1.95 0.01 -5.49
CA VAL A 48 0.66 -0.51 -5.97
C VAL A 48 0.46 -1.96 -5.54
N ALA A 49 -0.75 -2.30 -5.13
CA ALA A 49 -1.19 -3.67 -4.90
C ALA A 49 -2.62 -3.83 -5.42
N VAL A 50 -2.98 -5.03 -5.88
CA VAL A 50 -4.37 -5.35 -6.25
C VAL A 50 -4.85 -6.47 -5.36
N VAL A 51 -6.01 -6.24 -4.75
CA VAL A 51 -6.63 -7.17 -3.81
C VAL A 51 -8.11 -7.24 -4.12
N ASP A 52 -8.54 -8.41 -4.59
CA ASP A 52 -9.88 -8.60 -5.16
C ASP A 52 -10.13 -7.53 -6.25
N ASP A 53 -11.25 -6.81 -6.20
CA ASP A 53 -11.58 -5.71 -7.12
C ASP A 53 -11.07 -4.33 -6.64
N VAL A 54 -10.08 -4.28 -5.74
CA VAL A 54 -9.55 -3.02 -5.22
C VAL A 54 -8.09 -2.84 -5.60
N VAL A 55 -7.80 -1.74 -6.31
CA VAL A 55 -6.43 -1.30 -6.58
C VAL A 55 -6.00 -0.34 -5.47
N TRP A 56 -5.04 -0.77 -4.66
CA TRP A 56 -4.40 0.05 -3.63
C TRP A 56 -3.18 0.75 -4.20
N MET A 57 -3.04 2.04 -3.91
CA MET A 57 -1.97 2.90 -4.41
C MET A 57 -1.38 3.71 -3.27
N GLY A 58 -0.07 3.91 -3.34
CA GLY A 58 0.68 4.66 -2.35
C GLY A 58 1.69 5.59 -3.01
N GLY A 59 1.89 6.75 -2.38
CA GLY A 59 2.89 7.74 -2.80
C GLY A 59 3.22 8.73 -1.70
N SER A 60 3.72 9.90 -2.08
CA SER A 60 4.05 11.01 -1.17
C SER A 60 2.83 11.63 -0.46
N TYR A 61 1.62 11.30 -0.90
CA TYR A 61 0.35 11.87 -0.44
C TYR A 61 -0.45 10.89 0.43
N GLY A 62 0.11 9.72 0.75
CA GLY A 62 -0.55 8.67 1.52
C GLY A 62 -1.17 7.58 0.64
N VAL A 63 -2.29 7.00 1.13
CA VAL A 63 -2.96 5.86 0.50
C VAL A 63 -4.20 6.31 -0.26
N LEU A 64 -4.27 5.90 -1.54
CA LEU A 64 -5.48 5.94 -2.37
C LEU A 64 -5.88 4.51 -2.73
N TYR A 65 -7.17 4.29 -2.93
CA TYR A 65 -7.64 3.01 -3.45
C TYR A 65 -8.85 3.20 -4.36
N TRP A 66 -8.92 2.38 -5.41
CA TRP A 66 -9.97 2.40 -6.41
C TRP A 66 -10.72 1.08 -6.36
N ASP A 67 -12.00 1.15 -6.05
CA ASP A 67 -12.93 0.02 -6.14
C ASP A 67 -13.40 -0.10 -7.59
N LEU A 68 -12.94 -1.15 -8.26
CA LEU A 68 -13.23 -1.42 -9.66
C LEU A 68 -14.67 -1.90 -9.87
N SER A 69 -15.32 -2.42 -8.81
CA SER A 69 -16.66 -2.99 -8.91
C SER A 69 -17.74 -1.92 -9.10
N ASN A 70 -17.53 -0.73 -8.54
CA ASN A 70 -18.46 0.39 -8.58
C ASN A 70 -17.83 1.70 -9.11
N ASP A 71 -16.60 1.64 -9.62
CA ASP A 71 -15.81 2.78 -10.12
C ASP A 71 -15.65 3.91 -9.09
N GLU A 72 -15.40 3.55 -7.83
CA GLU A 72 -15.29 4.49 -6.72
C GLU A 72 -13.86 4.69 -6.24
N TRP A 73 -13.42 5.95 -6.21
CA TRP A 73 -12.12 6.35 -5.66
C TRP A 73 -12.27 6.74 -4.20
N ARG A 74 -11.42 6.17 -3.35
CA ARG A 74 -11.36 6.46 -1.92
C ARG A 74 -9.94 6.75 -1.47
N SER A 75 -9.82 7.41 -0.33
CA SER A 75 -8.55 7.69 0.34
C SER A 75 -8.61 7.20 1.77
N PHE A 76 -7.45 7.06 2.41
CA PHE A 76 -7.39 6.82 3.85
C PHE A 76 -8.07 8.00 4.60
N PRO A 77 -9.16 7.76 5.36
CA PRO A 77 -9.87 8.81 6.08
C PRO A 77 -9.04 9.26 7.29
N GLY A 78 -8.20 10.26 7.07
CA GLY A 78 -7.25 10.80 8.04
C GLY A 78 -6.39 11.87 7.38
N LEU A 79 -7.02 13.00 7.05
CA LEU A 79 -6.36 14.18 6.49
C LEU A 79 -5.13 14.53 7.36
N ASN A 80 -3.94 14.46 6.74
CA ASN A 80 -2.59 14.66 7.28
C ASN A 80 -1.81 13.43 7.79
N PHE A 81 -2.11 12.21 7.34
CA PHE A 81 -1.05 11.19 7.35
C PHE A 81 0.01 11.55 6.28
N ASN A 82 0.87 12.53 6.60
CA ASN A 82 1.99 13.01 5.77
C ASN A 82 3.14 11.98 5.81
N ALA A 83 2.79 10.73 5.49
CA ALA A 83 3.72 9.64 5.37
C ALA A 83 3.78 9.18 3.92
N GLU A 84 5.00 9.03 3.44
CA GLU A 84 5.27 8.42 2.15
C GLU A 84 5.02 6.92 2.27
N ILE A 85 4.17 6.39 1.39
CA ILE A 85 3.98 4.95 1.24
C ILE A 85 5.09 4.41 0.36
N ARG A 86 5.72 3.31 0.74
CA ARG A 86 6.87 2.74 0.01
C ARG A 86 6.62 1.34 -0.51
N ASP A 87 5.74 0.61 0.15
CA ASP A 87 5.36 -0.73 -0.24
C ASP A 87 3.96 -1.05 0.30
N ILE A 88 3.27 -1.95 -0.37
CA ILE A 88 1.93 -2.41 0.00
C ILE A 88 1.90 -3.93 -0.10
N ALA A 89 1.49 -4.59 0.97
CA ALA A 89 1.34 -6.04 1.00
C ALA A 89 0.01 -6.47 1.60
N GLN A 90 -0.48 -7.63 1.16
CA GLN A 90 -1.70 -8.21 1.69
C GLN A 90 -1.41 -9.43 2.56
N THR A 91 -2.11 -9.52 3.68
CA THR A 91 -2.45 -10.78 4.36
C THR A 91 -3.96 -10.99 4.29
N ARG A 92 -4.47 -12.19 4.63
CA ARG A 92 -5.90 -12.58 4.53
C ARG A 92 -6.90 -11.41 4.47
N ASN A 93 -7.12 -10.72 5.60
CA ASN A 93 -8.10 -9.62 5.71
C ASN A 93 -7.42 -8.28 6.00
N THR A 94 -6.13 -8.15 5.73
CA THR A 94 -5.39 -6.96 6.15
C THR A 94 -4.44 -6.50 5.07
N ILE A 95 -4.51 -5.21 4.76
CA ILE A 95 -3.53 -4.53 3.91
C ILE A 95 -2.52 -3.83 4.80
N TRP A 96 -1.25 -4.02 4.49
CA TRP A 96 -0.12 -3.44 5.18
C TRP A 96 0.54 -2.43 4.26
N PHE A 97 0.90 -1.28 4.82
CA PHE A 97 1.60 -0.23 4.09
C PHE A 97 2.89 0.08 4.84
N ALA A 98 4.03 -0.16 4.19
CA ALA A 98 5.32 0.32 4.67
C ALA A 98 5.39 1.82 4.42
N THR A 99 5.77 2.58 5.46
CA THR A 99 5.80 4.04 5.38
C THR A 99 7.07 4.62 6.00
N ASN A 100 7.35 5.89 5.72
CA ASN A 100 8.42 6.63 6.39
C ASN A 100 8.08 7.07 7.84
N ARG A 101 6.90 6.70 8.36
CA ARG A 101 6.40 7.05 9.71
C ARG A 101 5.80 5.86 10.46
N GLY A 102 6.15 4.65 10.06
CA GLY A 102 5.73 3.41 10.70
C GLY A 102 5.16 2.38 9.72
N LEU A 103 4.49 1.38 10.28
CA LEU A 103 3.78 0.35 9.54
C LEU A 103 2.28 0.56 9.70
N LEU A 104 1.60 0.97 8.64
CA LEU A 104 0.17 1.20 8.64
C LEU A 104 -0.56 -0.11 8.30
N LYS A 105 -1.62 -0.39 9.06
CA LYS A 105 -2.47 -1.57 8.92
C LYS A 105 -3.89 -1.13 8.60
N TYR A 106 -4.50 -1.72 7.58
CA TYR A 106 -5.93 -1.65 7.32
C TYR A 106 -6.58 -3.03 7.49
N ASP A 107 -7.43 -3.18 8.52
CA ASP A 107 -8.28 -4.34 8.72
C ASP A 107 -9.57 -4.19 7.91
N ARG A 108 -9.62 -4.88 6.77
CA ARG A 108 -10.74 -4.84 5.82
C ARG A 108 -12.05 -5.33 6.42
N LYS A 109 -11.99 -6.22 7.42
CA LYS A 109 -13.20 -6.79 8.04
C LYS A 109 -13.84 -5.81 9.02
N ARG A 110 -13.03 -5.01 9.70
CA ARG A 110 -13.49 -4.04 10.71
C ARG A 110 -13.59 -2.62 10.18
N ASP A 111 -13.17 -2.39 8.93
CA ASP A 111 -12.94 -1.05 8.37
C ASP A 111 -12.11 -0.17 9.32
N TYR A 112 -11.00 -0.74 9.80
CA TYR A 112 -10.22 -0.15 10.88
C TYR A 112 -8.77 0.04 10.48
N TRP A 113 -8.24 1.22 10.77
CA TRP A 113 -6.87 1.60 10.49
C TRP A 113 -6.06 1.75 11.76
N ARG A 114 -4.81 1.27 11.74
CA ARG A 114 -3.87 1.41 12.85
C ARG A 114 -2.45 1.63 12.35
N LEU A 115 -1.77 2.60 12.94
CA LEU A 115 -0.35 2.81 12.75
C LEU A 115 0.43 2.09 13.86
N PHE A 116 1.43 1.31 13.47
CA PHE A 116 2.45 0.81 14.38
C PHE A 116 3.73 1.62 14.23
N THR A 117 4.36 1.94 15.35
CA THR A 117 5.59 2.74 15.45
C THR A 117 6.65 2.02 16.29
N GLN A 118 7.79 2.67 16.54
CA GLN A 118 8.79 2.21 17.50
C GLN A 118 8.21 2.04 18.90
N ALA A 119 7.20 2.84 19.28
CA ALA A 119 6.50 2.68 20.56
C ALA A 119 5.75 1.34 20.66
N ASP A 120 5.31 0.79 19.53
CA ASP A 120 4.71 -0.53 19.43
C ASP A 120 5.77 -1.65 19.28
N GLY A 121 7.04 -1.29 19.20
CA GLY A 121 8.18 -2.19 19.08
C GLY A 121 8.55 -2.55 17.64
N LEU A 122 8.30 -1.65 16.68
CA LEU A 122 9.13 -1.61 15.46
C LEU A 122 10.57 -1.22 15.82
N ILE A 123 11.54 -1.72 15.06
CA ILE A 123 12.95 -1.32 15.26
C ILE A 123 13.20 0.12 14.77
N SER A 124 12.42 0.59 13.80
CA SER A 124 12.43 1.94 13.26
C SER A 124 11.06 2.28 12.66
N ASP A 125 10.69 3.56 12.67
CA ASP A 125 9.50 4.07 11.98
C ASP A 125 9.73 4.21 10.48
N ASN A 126 10.98 4.18 10.03
CA ASN A 126 11.31 4.33 8.62
C ASN A 126 11.31 2.95 7.94
N VAL A 127 10.12 2.49 7.54
CA VAL A 127 9.89 1.18 6.92
C VAL A 127 9.98 1.29 5.40
N PHE A 128 10.72 0.38 4.77
CA PHE A 128 10.92 0.34 3.32
C PHE A 128 10.05 -0.72 2.65
N HIS A 129 10.12 -1.96 3.12
CA HIS A 129 9.36 -3.08 2.56
C HIS A 129 8.66 -3.87 3.64
N VAL A 130 7.53 -4.48 3.25
CA VAL A 130 6.76 -5.39 4.09
C VAL A 130 6.46 -6.66 3.30
N ASP A 131 6.87 -7.81 3.84
CA ASP A 131 6.65 -9.11 3.22
C ASP A 131 5.98 -10.05 4.23
N PRO A 132 4.72 -10.45 4.00
CA PRO A 132 4.03 -11.33 4.93
C PRO A 132 4.49 -12.78 4.85
N GLU A 133 4.87 -13.36 5.99
CA GLU A 133 5.21 -14.78 6.10
C GLU A 133 4.35 -15.46 7.20
N GLY A 134 3.36 -16.23 6.77
CA GLY A 134 2.44 -16.91 7.68
C GLY A 134 1.60 -15.93 8.51
N ARG A 135 1.93 -15.77 9.79
CA ARG A 135 1.29 -14.79 10.70
C ARG A 135 2.17 -13.57 10.99
N ASP A 136 3.46 -13.67 10.67
CA ASP A 136 4.46 -12.66 10.93
C ASP A 136 4.67 -11.79 9.68
N LEU A 137 5.28 -10.64 9.84
CA LEU A 137 5.70 -9.78 8.74
C LEU A 137 7.21 -9.66 8.79
N TRP A 138 7.90 -9.94 7.69
CA TRP A 138 9.24 -9.42 7.48
C TRP A 138 9.14 -7.96 7.10
N ILE A 139 9.88 -7.12 7.82
CA ILE A 139 9.95 -5.70 7.53
C ILE A 139 11.41 -5.30 7.35
N SER A 140 11.69 -4.52 6.31
CA SER A 140 12.97 -3.85 6.16
C SER A 140 12.83 -2.40 6.58
N THR A 141 13.84 -1.89 7.26
CA THR A 141 13.91 -0.52 7.77
C THR A 141 15.31 0.04 7.57
N ASP A 142 15.50 1.33 7.85
CA ASP A 142 16.82 1.94 7.90
C ASP A 142 17.73 1.43 9.04
N LYS A 143 17.20 0.65 9.98
CA LYS A 143 17.96 -0.02 11.05
C LYS A 143 18.11 -1.53 10.84
N GLY A 144 17.79 -2.03 9.64
CA GLY A 144 17.91 -3.44 9.28
C GLY A 144 16.58 -4.14 9.05
N ILE A 145 16.62 -5.46 8.97
CA ILE A 145 15.49 -6.34 8.68
C ILE A 145 15.06 -7.06 9.96
N THR A 146 13.76 -7.11 10.25
CA THR A 146 13.22 -7.80 11.42
C THR A 146 11.85 -8.40 11.15
N THR A 147 11.44 -9.34 12.01
CA THR A 147 10.07 -9.86 12.02
C THR A 147 9.18 -9.03 12.94
N PHE A 148 8.02 -8.60 12.47
CA PHE A 148 7.00 -7.92 13.25
C PHE A 148 5.78 -8.81 13.50
N ARG A 149 5.45 -9.00 14.78
CA ARG A 149 4.27 -9.77 15.24
C ARG A 149 3.22 -8.83 15.79
N TRP A 150 2.26 -8.46 14.97
CA TRP A 150 1.19 -7.52 15.31
C TRP A 150 0.15 -8.12 16.28
N TYR A 151 -0.01 -9.44 16.29
CA TYR A 151 -1.04 -10.16 17.08
C TYR A 151 -0.62 -10.44 18.53
N ARG A 152 0.52 -9.92 18.98
CA ARG A 152 0.94 -10.06 20.39
C ARG A 152 -0.03 -9.28 21.27
N LYS A 153 -0.45 -9.86 22.41
CA LYS A 153 -1.40 -9.24 23.34
C LYS A 153 -1.01 -7.82 23.76
N SER A 154 0.28 -7.52 23.88
CA SER A 154 0.79 -6.18 24.20
C SER A 154 0.54 -5.13 23.11
N ARG A 155 -0.02 -5.53 21.96
CA ARG A 155 -0.24 -4.74 20.75
C ARG A 155 -1.66 -4.95 20.19
N LEU A 156 -2.56 -5.54 20.95
CA LEU A 156 -3.97 -5.58 20.60
C LEU A 156 -4.62 -4.37 21.28
N ASP A 157 -5.36 -3.56 20.53
CA ASP A 157 -6.23 -2.53 21.11
C ASP A 157 -7.53 -3.16 21.59
#